data_AF-A0A8T4QBT0-F1
#
_entry.id   AF-A0A8T4QBT0-F1
#
_cell.length_a   1.000
_cell.length_b   1.000
_cell.length_c   1.000
_cell.angle_alpha   90.00
_cell.angle_beta   90.00
_cell.angle_gamma   90.00
#
_symmetry.space_group_name_H-M   'P 1'
#
loop_
_entity.id
_entity.type
_entity.pdbx_description
1 polymer ?
#
loop_
_entity_poly.entity_id
_entity_poly.type
_entity_poly.pdbx_seq_one_letter_code
_entity_poly.pdbx_strand_id
1 'polypeptide(L)'
;MKKNHKTILKIVLIILSTLFILSLVILFFSKLDLISSFRIVFGSVYVLFLPGFLISYLFFPKTSELEKKGSIDWIERIALSFALSIAVVPLFIFYLNLLGLKITALNSVIVVLIIILLSLGIIFRKKKLEKVLASSLKY
;
A
#
# COMPACT_ATOMS: atom_id res chain seq x y z
N MET A 1 3.73 22.04 -10.85
CA MET A 1 3.21 21.32 -12.04
C MET A 1 1.93 20.56 -11.68
N LYS A 2 0.74 21.07 -12.08
CA LYS A 2 -0.55 20.40 -11.88
C LYS A 2 -0.62 19.22 -12.87
N LYS A 3 -0.22 18.01 -12.43
CA LYS A 3 -0.31 16.80 -13.26
C LYS A 3 -1.76 16.66 -13.75
N ASN A 4 -1.97 16.66 -15.06
CA ASN A 4 -3.30 16.70 -15.67
C ASN A 4 -4.10 15.49 -15.16
N HIS A 5 -5.29 15.74 -14.59
CA HIS A 5 -6.16 14.69 -14.03
C HIS A 5 -6.43 13.59 -15.06
N LYS A 6 -6.54 13.96 -16.34
CA LYS A 6 -6.67 13.03 -17.46
C LYS A 6 -5.46 12.09 -17.61
N THR A 7 -4.24 12.55 -17.36
CA THR A 7 -3.03 11.71 -17.42
C THR A 7 -2.99 10.70 -16.28
N ILE A 8 -3.40 11.10 -15.07
CA ILE A 8 -3.47 10.17 -13.92
C ILE A 8 -4.51 9.08 -14.19
N LEU A 9 -5.69 9.45 -14.67
CA LEU A 9 -6.75 8.51 -15.05
C LEU A 9 -6.27 7.52 -16.13
N LYS A 10 -5.57 8.00 -17.17
CA LYS A 10 -4.98 7.13 -18.19
C LYS A 10 -3.98 6.13 -17.60
N ILE A 11 -3.08 6.57 -16.72
CA ILE A 11 -2.10 5.69 -16.08
C ILE A 11 -2.80 4.63 -15.23
N VAL A 12 -3.80 5.02 -14.42
CA VAL A 12 -4.57 4.09 -13.59
C VAL A 12 -5.31 3.07 -14.46
N LEU A 13 -5.92 3.51 -15.55
CA LEU A 13 -6.62 2.63 -16.49
C LEU A 13 -5.65 1.63 -17.15
N ILE A 14 -4.46 2.07 -17.55
CA ILE A 14 -3.41 1.19 -18.09
C ILE A 14 -3.03 0.13 -17.05
N ILE A 15 -2.73 0.53 -15.82
CA ILE A 15 -2.35 -0.40 -14.74
C ILE A 15 -3.46 -1.43 -14.50
N LEU A 16 -4.72 -0.98 -14.37
CA LEU A 16 -5.85 -1.88 -14.17
C LEU A 16 -6.05 -2.84 -15.33
N SER A 17 -5.91 -2.36 -16.57
CA SER A 17 -5.98 -3.21 -17.76
C SER A 17 -4.86 -4.25 -17.78
N THR A 18 -3.63 -3.86 -17.43
CA THR A 18 -2.49 -4.79 -17.31
C THR A 18 -2.75 -5.86 -16.26
N LEU A 19 -3.26 -5.50 -15.08
CA LEU A 19 -3.60 -6.47 -14.03
C LEU A 19 -4.75 -7.41 -14.47
N PHE A 20 -5.72 -6.89 -15.19
CA PHE A 20 -6.82 -7.68 -15.74
C PHE A 20 -6.32 -8.68 -16.78
N ILE A 21 -5.48 -8.24 -17.72
CA ILE A 21 -4.84 -9.12 -18.72
C ILE A 21 -4.01 -10.20 -18.03
N LEU A 22 -3.22 -9.84 -17.02
CA LEU A 22 -2.44 -10.82 -16.24
C LEU A 22 -3.34 -11.87 -15.56
N SER A 23 -4.51 -11.45 -15.07
CA SER A 23 -5.50 -12.36 -14.50
C SER A 23 -6.06 -13.35 -15.54
N LEU A 24 -6.30 -12.89 -16.78
CA LEU A 24 -6.72 -13.75 -17.90
C LEU A 24 -5.62 -14.72 -18.34
N VAL A 25 -4.35 -14.28 -18.34
CA VAL A 25 -3.22 -15.16 -18.63
C VAL A 25 -3.17 -16.28 -17.58
N ILE A 26 -3.25 -15.96 -16.29
CA ILE A 26 -3.24 -16.97 -15.22
C ILE A 26 -4.42 -17.94 -15.33
N LEU A 27 -5.61 -17.43 -15.65
CA LEU A 27 -6.79 -18.28 -15.91
C LEU A 27 -6.50 -19.32 -16.99
N PHE A 28 -5.94 -18.89 -18.12
CA PHE A 28 -5.71 -19.77 -19.27
C PHE A 28 -4.61 -20.81 -19.00
N PHE A 29 -3.49 -20.39 -18.41
CA PHE A 29 -2.33 -21.27 -18.21
C PHE A 29 -2.48 -22.20 -17.00
N SER A 30 -3.06 -21.72 -15.90
CA SER A 30 -3.15 -22.49 -14.65
C SER A 30 -4.46 -23.27 -14.50
N LYS A 31 -5.40 -23.16 -15.47
CA LYS A 31 -6.74 -23.78 -15.42
C LYS A 31 -7.49 -23.48 -14.11
N LEU A 32 -7.31 -22.28 -13.58
CA LEU A 32 -7.97 -21.79 -12.38
C LEU A 32 -9.29 -21.10 -12.75
N ASP A 33 -10.24 -21.09 -11.81
CA ASP A 33 -11.45 -20.28 -11.94
C ASP A 33 -11.12 -18.78 -11.98
N LEU A 34 -12.00 -18.00 -12.64
CA LEU A 34 -11.90 -16.54 -12.74
C LEU A 34 -11.64 -15.89 -11.37
N ILE A 35 -12.42 -16.26 -10.36
CA ILE A 35 -12.31 -15.71 -9.01
C ILE A 35 -10.92 -15.96 -8.41
N SER A 36 -10.35 -17.14 -8.62
CA SER A 36 -9.04 -17.51 -8.10
C SER A 36 -7.91 -16.74 -8.79
N SER A 37 -7.98 -16.57 -10.11
CA SER A 37 -7.00 -15.79 -10.87
C SER A 37 -7.00 -14.31 -10.46
N PHE A 38 -8.18 -13.71 -10.33
CA PHE A 38 -8.31 -12.34 -9.82
C PHE A 38 -7.79 -12.22 -8.39
N ARG A 39 -8.11 -13.17 -7.52
CA ARG A 39 -7.61 -13.20 -6.14
C ARG A 39 -6.09 -13.25 -6.09
N ILE A 40 -5.43 -14.00 -6.96
CA ILE A 40 -3.97 -14.07 -7.00
C ILE A 40 -3.37 -12.72 -7.42
N VAL A 41 -3.86 -12.14 -8.53
CA VAL A 41 -3.30 -10.89 -9.05
C VAL A 41 -3.59 -9.72 -8.12
N PHE A 42 -4.85 -9.46 -7.81
CA PHE A 42 -5.23 -8.33 -6.96
C PHE A 42 -4.85 -8.56 -5.50
N GLY A 43 -4.91 -9.81 -5.02
CA GLY A 43 -4.46 -10.17 -3.67
C GLY A 43 -2.96 -9.95 -3.50
N SER A 44 -2.13 -10.23 -4.51
CA SER A 44 -0.70 -9.95 -4.43
C SER A 44 -0.42 -8.45 -4.30
N VAL A 45 -1.09 -7.59 -5.07
CA VAL A 45 -0.96 -6.12 -4.94
C VAL A 45 -1.45 -5.65 -3.57
N TYR A 46 -2.57 -6.21 -3.11
CA TYR A 46 -3.16 -5.89 -1.81
C TYR A 46 -2.25 -6.26 -0.65
N VAL A 47 -1.69 -7.48 -0.65
CA VAL A 47 -0.84 -7.98 0.43
C VAL A 47 0.58 -7.42 0.33
N LEU A 48 1.20 -7.41 -0.85
CA LEU A 48 2.64 -7.10 -0.99
C LEU A 48 2.95 -5.61 -1.19
N PHE A 49 2.00 -4.80 -1.65
CA PHE A 49 2.28 -3.40 -1.97
C PHE A 49 1.54 -2.40 -1.08
N LEU A 50 0.21 -2.54 -0.93
CA LEU A 50 -0.62 -1.54 -0.24
C LEU A 50 -0.19 -1.22 1.21
N PRO A 51 -0.03 -2.20 2.12
CA PRO A 51 0.33 -1.91 3.51
C PRO A 51 1.72 -1.27 3.59
N GLY A 52 2.72 -1.86 2.93
CA GLY A 52 4.07 -1.32 2.92
C GLY A 52 4.16 0.08 2.29
N PHE A 53 3.38 0.37 1.25
CA PHE A 53 3.30 1.71 0.66
C PHE A 53 2.80 2.74 1.67
N LEU A 54 1.75 2.45 2.43
CA LEU A 54 1.25 3.36 3.46
C LEU A 54 2.24 3.53 4.61
N ILE A 55 2.82 2.43 5.08
CA ILE A 55 3.83 2.45 6.14
C ILE A 55 5.07 3.25 5.69
N SER A 56 5.43 3.23 4.40
CA SER A 56 6.53 4.05 3.88
C SER A 56 6.32 5.56 4.08
N TYR A 57 5.07 6.05 4.07
CA TYR A 57 4.76 7.47 4.37
C TYR A 57 4.84 7.79 5.87
N LEU A 58 4.74 6.78 6.72
CA LEU A 58 4.86 6.94 8.17
C LEU A 58 6.32 7.03 8.59
N PHE A 59 7.14 6.07 8.19
CA PHE A 59 8.56 6.02 8.55
C PHE A 59 9.42 6.98 7.73
N PHE A 60 9.07 7.18 6.46
CA PHE A 60 9.80 8.05 5.54
C PHE A 60 8.85 9.08 4.93
N PRO A 61 8.43 10.10 5.69
CA PRO A 61 7.59 11.17 5.16
C PRO A 61 8.33 11.89 4.01
N LYS A 62 7.57 12.49 3.08
CA LYS A 62 8.18 13.37 2.08
C LYS A 62 8.74 14.59 2.81
N THR A 63 10.06 14.72 2.85
CA THR A 63 10.76 15.84 3.49
C THR A 63 10.43 17.16 2.80
N SER A 64 10.30 18.22 3.61
CA SER A 64 10.12 19.61 3.16
C SER A 64 11.38 20.13 2.46
N GLU A 65 11.23 21.16 1.61
CA GLU A 65 12.26 21.71 0.71
C GLU A 65 13.62 22.10 1.35
N LEU A 66 13.72 22.10 2.68
CA LEU A 66 14.92 22.41 3.47
C LEU A 66 15.86 21.20 3.65
N GLU A 67 15.40 19.96 3.46
CA GLU A 67 16.20 18.73 3.63
C GLU A 67 16.43 18.01 2.29
N LYS A 68 16.94 18.74 1.28
CA LYS A 68 17.16 18.22 -0.09
C LYS A 68 18.26 17.16 -0.23
N LYS A 69 19.05 16.87 0.82
CA LYS A 69 20.05 15.78 0.77
C LYS A 69 19.45 14.50 1.36
N GLY A 70 18.94 13.62 0.50
CA GLY A 70 18.49 12.27 0.87
C GLY A 70 16.98 12.04 0.91
N SER A 71 16.17 12.88 0.25
CA SER A 71 14.72 12.65 0.17
C SER A 71 14.39 11.42 -0.68
N ILE A 72 13.56 10.53 -0.15
CA ILE A 72 13.18 9.29 -0.83
C ILE A 72 12.45 9.57 -2.14
N ASP A 73 13.03 9.14 -3.26
CA ASP A 73 12.42 9.27 -4.58
C ASP A 73 11.23 8.30 -4.75
N TRP A 74 10.42 8.49 -5.79
CA TRP A 74 9.25 7.66 -6.05
C TRP A 74 9.61 6.18 -6.31
N ILE A 75 10.75 5.91 -6.96
CA ILE A 75 11.24 4.54 -7.23
C ILE A 75 11.64 3.87 -5.92
N GLU A 76 12.45 4.57 -5.11
CA GLU A 76 12.86 4.08 -3.78
C GLU A 76 11.65 3.82 -2.90
N ARG A 77 10.62 4.68 -2.96
CA ARG A 77 9.38 4.47 -2.22
C ARG A 77 8.65 3.22 -2.67
N ILE A 78 8.62 2.91 -3.96
CA ILE A 78 8.02 1.67 -4.46
C ILE A 78 8.82 0.46 -3.98
N ALA A 79 10.15 0.48 -4.06
CA ALA A 79 11.00 -0.59 -3.57
C ALA A 79 10.79 -0.83 -2.06
N LEU A 80 10.78 0.25 -1.27
CA LEU A 80 10.50 0.21 0.16
C LEU A 80 9.10 -0.33 0.46
N SER A 81 8.10 -0.06 -0.39
CA SER A 81 6.75 -0.57 -0.19
C SER A 81 6.71 -2.10 -0.20
N PHE A 82 7.41 -2.72 -1.16
CA PHE A 82 7.52 -4.18 -1.22
C PHE A 82 8.31 -4.73 -0.03
N ALA A 83 9.48 -4.17 0.25
CA ALA A 83 10.33 -4.62 1.36
C ALA A 83 9.60 -4.55 2.71
N LEU A 84 8.92 -3.44 2.97
CA LEU A 84 8.21 -3.18 4.21
C LEU A 84 6.98 -4.07 4.37
N SER A 85 6.29 -4.40 3.27
CA SER A 85 5.20 -5.36 3.33
C SER A 85 5.69 -6.78 3.60
N ILE A 86 6.73 -7.23 2.87
CA ILE A 86 7.34 -8.55 3.06
C ILE A 86 7.86 -8.72 4.48
N ALA A 87 8.35 -7.65 5.11
CA ALA A 87 8.75 -7.67 6.51
C ALA A 87 7.53 -7.69 7.45
N VAL A 88 6.63 -6.71 7.33
CA VAL A 88 5.58 -6.46 8.34
C VAL A 88 4.45 -7.46 8.25
N VAL A 89 3.94 -7.77 7.05
CA VAL A 89 2.70 -8.55 6.90
C VAL A 89 2.87 -10.01 7.36
N PRO A 90 3.88 -10.77 6.88
CA PRO A 90 4.11 -12.13 7.37
C PRO A 90 4.40 -12.15 8.87
N LEU A 91 5.18 -11.19 9.37
CA LEU A 91 5.53 -11.11 10.79
C LEU A 91 4.30 -10.86 11.67
N PHE A 92 3.40 -9.94 11.26
CA PHE A 92 2.15 -9.69 11.97
C PHE A 92 1.23 -10.91 11.98
N ILE A 93 1.02 -11.53 10.82
CA ILE A 93 0.19 -12.74 10.70
C ILE A 93 0.77 -13.87 11.55
N PHE A 94 2.09 -14.05 11.52
CA PHE A 94 2.80 -15.05 12.32
C PHE A 94 2.63 -14.81 13.83
N TYR A 95 2.84 -13.58 14.30
CA TYR A 95 2.64 -13.27 15.73
C TYR A 95 1.19 -13.45 16.16
N LEU A 96 0.23 -13.03 15.33
CA LEU A 96 -1.19 -13.24 15.61
C LEU A 96 -1.54 -14.73 15.64
N ASN A 97 -0.90 -15.54 14.81
CA ASN A 97 -1.03 -17.00 14.86
C ASN A 97 -0.50 -17.59 16.16
N LEU A 98 0.62 -17.08 16.70
CA LEU A 98 1.11 -17.47 18.02
C LEU A 98 0.11 -17.12 19.14
N LEU A 99 -0.70 -16.08 18.95
CA LEU A 99 -1.78 -15.69 19.88
C LEU A 99 -3.08 -16.51 19.68
N GLY A 100 -3.07 -17.51 18.81
CA GLY A 100 -4.20 -18.41 18.57
C GLY A 100 -5.07 -18.10 17.35
N LEU A 101 -4.74 -17.07 16.56
CA LEU A 101 -5.45 -16.78 15.31
C LEU A 101 -5.02 -17.72 14.19
N LYS A 102 -5.92 -18.60 13.75
CA LYS A 102 -5.65 -19.51 12.62
C LYS A 102 -5.28 -18.73 11.36
N ILE A 103 -4.22 -19.17 10.67
CA ILE A 103 -3.83 -18.63 9.36
C ILE A 103 -4.81 -19.15 8.31
N THR A 104 -5.89 -18.39 8.08
CA THR A 104 -6.86 -18.62 7.01
C THR A 104 -6.83 -17.45 6.03
N ALA A 105 -7.30 -17.67 4.80
CA ALA A 105 -7.37 -16.59 3.80
C ALA A 105 -8.17 -15.38 4.32
N LEU A 106 -9.27 -15.63 5.02
CA LEU A 106 -10.11 -14.58 5.60
C LEU A 106 -9.37 -13.79 6.69
N ASN A 107 -8.74 -14.49 7.63
CA ASN A 107 -8.01 -13.84 8.72
C ASN A 107 -6.83 -13.02 8.18
N SER A 108 -6.08 -13.55 7.20
CA SER A 108 -4.97 -12.83 6.57
C SER A 108 -5.44 -11.54 5.89
N VAL A 109 -6.57 -11.58 5.17
CA VAL A 109 -7.16 -10.37 4.55
C VAL A 109 -7.56 -9.35 5.62
N ILE A 110 -8.20 -9.78 6.70
CA ILE A 110 -8.61 -8.89 7.80
C ILE A 110 -7.40 -8.24 8.47
N VAL A 111 -6.34 -9.00 8.74
CA VAL A 111 -5.11 -8.48 9.35
C VAL A 111 -4.45 -7.41 8.46
N VAL A 112 -4.31 -7.70 7.16
CA VAL A 112 -3.75 -6.72 6.21
C VAL A 112 -4.64 -5.47 6.13
N LEU A 113 -5.97 -5.63 6.17
CA LEU A 113 -6.91 -4.51 6.17
C LEU A 113 -6.72 -3.63 7.41
N ILE A 114 -6.57 -4.24 8.58
CA ILE A 114 -6.31 -3.52 9.84
C ILE A 114 -5.00 -2.73 9.74
N ILE A 115 -3.93 -3.33 9.23
CA ILE A 115 -2.64 -2.63 9.03
C ILE A 115 -2.81 -1.40 8.12
N ILE A 116 -3.54 -1.55 7.02
CA ILE A 116 -3.85 -0.45 6.08
C ILE A 116 -4.65 0.66 6.77
N LEU A 117 -5.73 0.31 7.48
CA LEU A 117 -6.61 1.28 8.14
C LEU A 117 -5.89 2.03 9.26
N LEU A 118 -5.10 1.33 10.08
CA LEU A 118 -4.28 1.94 11.11
C LEU A 118 -3.26 2.91 10.49
N SER A 119 -2.60 2.49 9.42
CA SER A 119 -1.61 3.33 8.74
C SER A 119 -2.25 4.61 8.17
N LEU A 120 -3.41 4.48 7.52
CA LEU A 120 -4.19 5.63 7.04
C LEU A 120 -4.61 6.55 8.19
N GLY A 121 -5.15 5.99 9.28
CA GLY A 121 -5.59 6.76 10.45
C GLY A 121 -4.47 7.62 11.04
N ILE A 122 -3.26 7.06 11.16
CA ILE A 122 -2.08 7.79 11.65
C ILE A 122 -1.70 8.90 10.67
N ILE A 123 -1.65 8.63 9.36
CA ILE A 123 -1.33 9.64 8.34
C ILE A 123 -2.34 10.80 8.38
N PHE A 124 -3.63 10.50 8.45
CA PHE A 124 -4.69 11.53 8.52
C PHE A 124 -4.59 12.38 9.78
N ARG A 125 -4.33 11.75 10.94
CA ARG A 125 -4.15 12.47 12.21
C ARG A 125 -2.93 13.37 12.17
N LYS A 126 -1.79 12.90 11.64
CA LYS A 126 -0.57 13.70 11.49
C LYS A 126 -0.82 14.95 10.62
N LYS A 127 -1.43 14.78 9.44
CA LYS A 127 -1.79 15.90 8.55
C LYS A 127 -2.74 16.91 9.20
N LYS A 128 -3.71 16.42 9.98
CA LYS A 128 -4.66 17.31 10.70
C LYS A 128 -3.92 18.15 11.75
N LEU A 129 -3.02 17.54 12.52
CA LEU A 129 -2.23 18.23 13.54
C LEU A 129 -1.29 19.27 12.92
N GLU A 130 -0.57 18.93 11.86
CA GLU A 130 0.30 19.86 11.12
C GLU A 130 -0.46 21.11 10.65
N LYS A 131 -1.68 20.93 10.15
CA LYS A 131 -2.52 22.05 9.71
C LYS A 131 -2.95 22.96 10.87
N VAL A 132 -3.25 22.39 12.05
CA VAL A 132 -3.62 23.16 13.25
C VAL A 132 -2.43 23.96 13.78
N LEU A 133 -1.26 23.32 13.91
CA LEU A 133 -0.02 23.96 14.35
C LEU A 133 0.42 25.10 13.42
N ALA A 134 0.28 24.92 12.10
CA ALA A 134 0.60 25.97 11.13
C ALA A 134 -0.34 27.19 11.23
N SER A 135 -1.59 27.00 11.66
CA SER A 135 -2.53 28.11 11.87
C SER A 135 -2.28 28.89 13.17
N SER A 136 -1.74 28.24 14.21
CA SER A 136 -1.45 28.90 15.49
C SER A 136 -0.16 29.73 15.48
N LEU A 137 0.80 29.43 14.58
CA LEU A 137 2.05 30.18 14.44
C LEU A 137 1.92 31.43 13.55
N LYS A 138 0.72 31.69 13.00
CA LYS A 138 0.43 32.82 12.11
C LYS A 138 -0.20 34.02 12.84
N TYR A 139 -0.35 33.92 14.15
CA TYR A 139 -0.76 34.99 15.09
C TYR A 139 0.40 35.26 16.04
#